data_AF-A0A2V8D153-F1
#
_entry.id   AF-A0A2V8D153-F1
#
_cell.length_a   1.000
_cell.length_b   1.000
_cell.length_c   1.000
_cell.angle_alpha   90.00
_cell.angle_beta   90.00
_cell.angle_gamma   90.00
#
_symmetry.space_group_name_H-M   'P 1'
#
loop_
_entity.id
_entity.type
_entity.pdbx_description
1 polymer ?
#
loop_
_entity_poly.entity_id
_entity_poly.type
_entity_poly.pdbx_seq_one_letter_code
_entity_poly.pdbx_strand_id
1 'polypeptide(L)'
;MSHAAFLLGLLAASLTAGAQRQPAAGFRLQDAGIADIQQSILTSQITTVGLVELYLKRIKTYNGTCVNEPLGILGPITTIPHARQINALSTLNLRPSTRKAWGFDARKARSMTDTVDADPNMPDALEVATEQDRQFKQTGRLVGPLHGVVMAIKDQYDTFDLRTTSGADAQYANDRPPDDATFVRR
;
A
#
# COMPACT_ATOMS: atom_id res chain seq x y z
N MET A 1 59.76 -24.92 -57.92
CA MET A 1 59.17 -23.57 -57.75
C MET A 1 57.69 -23.78 -57.44
N SER A 2 57.40 -24.13 -56.19
CA SER A 2 56.92 -23.26 -55.10
C SER A 2 55.40 -23.11 -55.10
N HIS A 3 54.74 -23.93 -54.27
CA HIS A 3 53.34 -23.77 -53.86
C HIS A 3 53.34 -22.97 -52.56
N ALA A 4 52.57 -21.88 -52.48
CA ALA A 4 52.38 -21.12 -51.25
C ALA A 4 50.92 -21.23 -50.81
N ALA A 5 50.73 -21.79 -49.62
CA ALA A 5 49.46 -22.09 -48.98
C ALA A 5 48.80 -20.83 -48.38
N PHE A 6 47.48 -20.76 -48.50
CA PHE A 6 46.62 -19.81 -47.80
C PHE A 6 46.41 -20.28 -46.35
N LEU A 7 46.78 -19.44 -45.37
CA LEU A 7 46.52 -19.66 -43.94
C LEU A 7 45.39 -18.73 -43.48
N LEU A 8 44.27 -19.33 -43.08
CA LEU A 8 43.14 -18.69 -42.40
C LEU A 8 43.58 -18.26 -40.99
N GLY A 9 43.46 -16.97 -40.68
CA GLY A 9 43.57 -16.45 -39.31
C GLY A 9 42.19 -16.24 -38.69
N LEU A 10 41.83 -17.03 -37.68
CA LEU A 10 40.68 -16.78 -36.80
C LEU A 10 41.06 -15.71 -35.77
N LEU A 11 40.42 -14.53 -35.84
CA LEU A 11 40.42 -13.56 -34.75
C LEU A 11 39.23 -13.85 -33.82
N ALA A 12 39.51 -14.31 -32.60
CA ALA A 12 38.51 -14.40 -31.54
C ALA A 12 38.31 -13.02 -30.91
N ALA A 13 37.20 -12.35 -31.22
CA ALA A 13 36.79 -11.12 -30.55
C ALA A 13 36.07 -11.47 -29.24
N SER A 14 36.76 -11.25 -28.11
CA SER A 14 36.19 -11.32 -26.77
C SER A 14 35.22 -10.15 -26.54
N LEU A 15 33.92 -10.42 -26.72
CA LEU A 15 32.84 -9.53 -26.30
C LEU A 15 32.73 -9.57 -24.76
N THR A 16 33.45 -8.68 -24.08
CA THR A 16 33.10 -8.34 -22.70
C THR A 16 31.79 -7.55 -22.74
N ALA A 17 30.68 -8.25 -22.53
CA ALA A 17 29.38 -7.63 -22.28
C ALA A 17 29.43 -6.90 -20.93
N GLY A 18 29.91 -5.66 -20.95
CA GLY A 18 29.72 -4.73 -19.85
C GLY A 18 28.23 -4.47 -19.72
N ALA A 19 27.59 -5.08 -18.72
CA ALA A 19 26.24 -4.72 -18.31
C ALA A 19 26.27 -3.25 -17.86
N GLN A 20 25.91 -2.35 -18.78
CA GLN A 20 25.76 -0.94 -18.49
C GLN A 20 24.60 -0.82 -17.50
N ARG A 21 24.90 -0.60 -16.22
CA ARG A 21 23.89 -0.35 -15.19
C ARG A 21 23.07 0.86 -15.62
N GLN A 22 21.81 0.63 -16.01
CA GLN A 22 20.82 1.70 -16.06
C GLN A 22 20.74 2.34 -14.67
N PRO A 23 20.67 3.69 -14.57
CA PRO A 23 20.41 4.34 -13.30
C PRO A 23 19.11 3.76 -12.73
N ALA A 24 19.11 3.44 -11.44
CA ALA A 24 17.93 2.91 -10.77
C ALA A 24 16.78 3.90 -10.94
N ALA A 25 15.81 3.57 -11.79
CA ALA A 25 14.55 4.29 -11.82
C ALA A 25 13.95 4.20 -10.42
N GLY A 26 13.47 5.33 -9.86
CA GLY A 26 12.85 5.34 -8.54
C GLY A 26 11.69 4.34 -8.46
N PHE A 27 11.39 3.87 -7.25
CA PHE A 27 10.35 2.86 -7.02
C PHE A 27 9.01 3.26 -7.66
N ARG A 28 8.42 2.34 -8.43
CA ARG A 28 7.10 2.51 -9.07
C ARG A 28 6.10 1.58 -8.40
N LEU A 29 5.07 2.16 -7.78
CA LEU A 29 4.06 1.40 -7.06
C LEU A 29 3.13 0.60 -7.98
N GLN A 30 2.79 1.15 -9.15
CA GLN A 30 1.88 0.49 -10.08
C GLN A 30 2.50 -0.82 -10.57
N ASP A 31 1.76 -1.91 -10.38
CA ASP A 31 2.11 -3.27 -10.80
C ASP A 31 3.28 -3.90 -10.03
N ALA A 32 3.76 -3.27 -8.94
CA ALA A 32 4.79 -3.85 -8.08
C ALA A 32 4.22 -5.05 -7.30
N GLY A 33 4.92 -6.19 -7.38
CA GLY A 33 4.66 -7.35 -6.54
C GLY A 33 5.25 -7.21 -5.14
N ILE A 34 4.92 -8.14 -4.24
CA ILE A 34 5.46 -8.19 -2.88
C ILE A 34 7.00 -8.28 -2.89
N ALA A 35 7.55 -9.12 -3.77
CA ALA A 35 8.99 -9.28 -3.92
C ALA A 35 9.67 -7.97 -4.39
N ASP A 36 9.04 -7.23 -5.30
CA ASP A 36 9.57 -5.96 -5.81
C ASP A 36 9.59 -4.89 -4.71
N ILE A 37 8.52 -4.81 -3.91
CA ILE A 37 8.43 -3.92 -2.74
C ILE A 37 9.57 -4.22 -1.76
N GLN A 38 9.72 -5.49 -1.38
CA GLN A 38 10.72 -5.92 -0.40
C GLN A 38 12.13 -5.70 -0.91
N GLN A 39 12.41 -6.03 -2.17
CA GLN A 39 13.71 -5.77 -2.78
C GLN A 39 14.02 -4.27 -2.82
N SER A 40 13.01 -3.43 -3.03
CA SER A 40 13.16 -1.97 -3.04
C SER A 40 13.43 -1.41 -1.64
N ILE A 41 12.83 -1.98 -0.59
CA ILE A 41 13.16 -1.67 0.80
C ILE A 41 14.59 -2.11 1.15
N LEU A 42 14.95 -3.36 0.81
CA LEU A 42 16.28 -3.92 1.05
C LEU A 42 17.39 -3.11 0.38
N THR A 43 17.11 -2.56 -0.80
CA THR A 43 18.04 -1.71 -1.56
C THR A 43 17.87 -0.21 -1.28
N SER A 44 17.08 0.15 -0.27
CA SER A 44 16.84 1.54 0.17
C SER A 44 16.30 2.47 -0.92
N GLN A 45 15.58 1.93 -1.90
CA GLN A 45 14.88 2.73 -2.92
C GLN A 45 13.57 3.33 -2.40
N ILE A 46 12.97 2.69 -1.39
CA ILE A 46 11.79 3.18 -0.70
C ILE A 46 11.80 2.70 0.76
N THR A 47 11.06 3.38 1.63
CA THR A 47 10.79 2.93 3.00
C THR A 47 9.35 2.46 3.12
N THR A 48 9.01 1.75 4.18
CA THR A 48 7.63 1.35 4.46
C THR A 48 6.71 2.56 4.63
N VAL A 49 7.18 3.60 5.35
CA VAL A 49 6.44 4.88 5.44
C VAL A 49 6.20 5.45 4.05
N GLY A 50 7.24 5.56 3.23
CA GLY A 50 7.10 6.08 1.87
C GLY A 50 6.11 5.27 1.02
N LEU A 51 6.06 3.95 1.20
CA LEU A 51 5.09 3.11 0.51
C LEU A 51 3.65 3.39 0.96
N VAL A 52 3.41 3.49 2.27
CA VAL A 52 2.08 3.88 2.82
C VAL A 52 1.66 5.23 2.25
N GLU A 53 2.55 6.21 2.22
CA GLU A 53 2.27 7.54 1.66
C GLU A 53 1.93 7.50 0.16
N LEU A 54 2.61 6.66 -0.63
CA LEU A 54 2.27 6.44 -2.04
C LEU A 54 0.85 5.86 -2.20
N TYR A 55 0.44 4.92 -1.35
CA TYR A 55 -0.94 4.41 -1.33
C TYR A 55 -1.95 5.48 -0.90
N LEU A 56 -1.68 6.22 0.18
CA LEU A 56 -2.55 7.32 0.63
C LEU A 56 -2.75 8.36 -0.48
N LYS A 57 -1.69 8.72 -1.21
CA LYS A 57 -1.79 9.63 -2.36
C LYS A 57 -2.70 9.07 -3.46
N ARG A 58 -2.61 7.78 -3.78
CA ARG A 58 -3.49 7.12 -4.76
C ARG A 58 -4.94 7.09 -4.27
N ILE A 59 -5.16 6.73 -3.01
CA ILE A 59 -6.49 6.72 -2.39
C ILE A 59 -7.11 8.11 -2.48
N LYS A 60 -6.36 9.15 -2.12
CA LYS A 60 -6.82 10.54 -2.21
C LYS A 60 -7.16 10.96 -3.64
N THR A 61 -6.43 10.44 -4.63
CA THR A 61 -6.61 10.79 -6.05
C THR A 61 -7.82 10.10 -6.68
N TYR A 62 -8.09 8.84 -6.30
CA TYR A 62 -9.03 7.98 -7.03
C TYR A 62 -10.23 7.48 -6.22
N ASN A 63 -10.21 7.54 -4.88
CA ASN A 63 -11.24 6.94 -4.02
C ASN A 63 -12.34 7.93 -3.59
N GLY A 64 -12.87 8.70 -4.54
CA GLY A 64 -14.03 9.57 -4.34
C GLY A 64 -15.35 8.98 -4.86
N THR A 65 -16.41 9.78 -4.84
CA THR A 65 -17.75 9.41 -5.31
C THR A 65 -17.78 9.06 -6.80
N CYS A 66 -18.41 7.94 -7.15
CA CYS A 66 -18.53 7.44 -8.52
C CYS A 66 -19.98 7.17 -8.98
N VAL A 67 -20.94 7.25 -8.05
CA VAL A 67 -22.38 7.02 -8.27
C VAL A 67 -23.18 8.04 -7.46
N ASN A 68 -24.43 8.29 -7.86
CA ASN A 68 -25.39 8.99 -7.01
C ASN A 68 -26.17 7.97 -6.18
N GLU A 69 -26.27 8.22 -4.87
CA GLU A 69 -26.91 7.36 -3.86
C GLU A 69 -27.99 8.16 -3.10
N PRO A 70 -29.10 8.58 -3.76
CA PRO A 70 -30.08 9.49 -3.13
C PRO A 70 -30.85 8.87 -1.96
N LEU A 71 -30.87 7.53 -1.87
CA LEU A 71 -31.56 6.77 -0.84
C LEU A 71 -30.59 5.92 0.01
N GLY A 72 -29.32 6.34 0.10
CA GLY A 72 -28.30 5.62 0.87
C GLY A 72 -27.54 4.56 0.06
N ILE A 73 -26.54 3.95 0.71
CA ILE A 73 -25.54 3.06 0.08
C ILE A 73 -26.11 1.72 -0.40
N LEU A 74 -27.26 1.31 0.14
CA LEU A 74 -27.99 0.08 -0.27
C LEU A 74 -29.23 0.40 -1.13
N GLY A 75 -29.47 1.68 -1.45
CA GLY A 75 -30.55 2.12 -2.30
C GLY A 75 -30.24 2.04 -3.81
N PRO A 76 -31.21 2.36 -4.68
CA PRO A 76 -30.97 2.48 -6.11
C PRO A 76 -29.90 3.53 -6.43
N ILE A 77 -28.97 3.17 -7.31
CA ILE A 77 -27.88 4.05 -7.75
C ILE A 77 -28.06 4.51 -9.19
N THR A 78 -27.44 5.64 -9.54
CA THR A 78 -27.16 6.01 -10.93
C THR A 78 -25.67 6.26 -11.12
N THR A 79 -25.13 5.83 -12.26
CA THR A 79 -23.72 6.03 -12.58
C THR A 79 -23.44 7.48 -12.91
N ILE A 80 -22.24 7.95 -12.54
CA ILE A 80 -21.75 9.27 -12.94
C ILE A 80 -20.79 9.06 -14.13
N PRO A 81 -21.14 9.47 -15.36
CA PRO A 81 -20.25 9.35 -16.50
C PRO A 81 -18.92 10.06 -16.24
N HIS A 82 -17.82 9.41 -16.62
CA HIS A 82 -16.46 9.95 -16.46
C HIS A 82 -16.12 10.42 -15.03
N ALA A 83 -16.67 9.77 -13.99
CA ALA A 83 -16.37 10.13 -12.60
C ALA A 83 -14.86 10.14 -12.29
N ARG A 84 -14.09 9.23 -12.93
CA ARG A 84 -12.65 9.00 -12.67
C ARG A 84 -12.35 8.69 -11.19
N GLN A 85 -13.36 8.20 -10.48
CA GLN A 85 -13.30 7.80 -9.08
C GLN A 85 -13.86 6.39 -8.92
N ILE A 86 -13.55 5.71 -7.81
CA ILE A 86 -13.95 4.31 -7.58
C ILE A 86 -14.72 4.06 -6.27
N ASN A 87 -14.70 4.99 -5.32
CA ASN A 87 -15.35 4.86 -3.99
C ASN A 87 -15.17 3.50 -3.29
N ALA A 88 -13.97 2.89 -3.35
CA ALA A 88 -13.75 1.50 -2.95
C ALA A 88 -13.53 1.27 -1.44
N LEU A 89 -12.93 2.23 -0.74
CA LEU A 89 -12.56 2.09 0.68
C LEU A 89 -13.56 2.79 1.61
N SER A 90 -13.95 2.14 2.71
CA SER A 90 -14.82 2.70 3.77
C SER A 90 -14.01 3.52 4.77
N THR A 91 -13.09 2.89 5.49
CA THR A 91 -12.25 3.47 6.56
C THR A 91 -10.77 3.46 6.17
N LEU A 92 -9.97 4.30 6.83
CA LEU A 92 -8.50 4.30 6.72
C LEU A 92 -7.91 4.20 8.13
N ASN A 93 -6.89 3.34 8.27
CA ASN A 93 -6.17 3.15 9.53
C ASN A 93 -5.18 4.30 9.77
N LEU A 94 -5.71 5.48 10.10
CA LEU A 94 -4.97 6.70 10.36
C LEU A 94 -5.50 7.36 11.64
N ARG A 95 -4.59 7.87 12.49
CA ARG A 95 -4.95 8.73 13.63
C ARG A 95 -5.76 9.94 13.17
N PRO A 96 -6.64 10.52 14.02
CA PRO A 96 -7.51 11.62 13.63
C PRO A 96 -6.79 12.85 13.06
N SER A 97 -5.66 13.24 13.66
CA SER A 97 -4.84 14.38 13.18
C SER A 97 -4.22 14.09 11.82
N THR A 98 -3.63 12.91 11.65
CA THR A 98 -3.00 12.47 10.40
C THR A 98 -3.99 12.35 9.26
N ARG A 99 -5.16 11.74 9.50
CA ARG A 99 -6.27 11.67 8.52
C ARG A 99 -6.66 13.06 8.01
N LYS A 100 -6.81 14.03 8.93
CA LYS A 100 -7.15 15.42 8.60
C LYS A 100 -6.02 16.09 7.81
N ALA A 101 -4.76 15.89 8.21
CA ALA A 101 -3.59 16.44 7.51
C ALA A 101 -3.48 15.94 6.06
N TRP A 102 -3.81 14.67 5.82
CA TRP A 102 -3.93 14.09 4.47
C TRP A 102 -5.19 14.53 3.71
N GLY A 103 -6.08 15.29 4.35
CA GLY A 103 -7.31 15.82 3.76
C GLY A 103 -8.39 14.77 3.51
N PHE A 104 -8.37 13.64 4.22
CA PHE A 104 -9.46 12.65 4.14
C PHE A 104 -10.65 13.11 4.97
N ASP A 105 -11.86 12.81 4.49
CA ASP A 105 -13.09 13.18 5.16
C ASP A 105 -13.35 12.35 6.42
N ALA A 106 -14.31 12.77 7.25
CA ALA A 106 -14.61 12.10 8.52
C ALA A 106 -15.14 10.67 8.34
N ARG A 107 -15.74 10.32 7.20
CA ARG A 107 -16.22 8.95 6.94
C ARG A 107 -15.08 7.96 6.79
N LYS A 108 -13.85 8.43 6.56
CA LYS A 108 -12.63 7.61 6.54
C LYS A 108 -12.02 7.36 7.92
N ALA A 109 -12.64 7.84 9.00
CA ALA A 109 -12.10 7.66 10.34
C ALA A 109 -12.17 6.20 10.78
N ARG A 110 -11.12 5.74 11.47
CA ARG A 110 -11.08 4.45 12.16
C ARG A 110 -11.92 4.38 13.44
N SER A 111 -12.43 5.54 13.88
CA SER A 111 -13.35 5.69 14.99
C SER A 111 -14.25 6.91 14.77
N MET A 112 -15.53 6.80 15.12
CA MET A 112 -16.50 7.90 15.10
C MET A 112 -16.87 8.39 16.51
N THR A 113 -16.62 7.60 17.55
CA THR A 113 -16.97 7.96 18.94
C THR A 113 -15.75 8.36 19.76
N ASP A 114 -14.59 7.78 19.49
CA ASP A 114 -13.32 8.19 20.09
C ASP A 114 -12.63 9.22 19.17
N THR A 115 -12.69 10.49 19.57
CA THR A 115 -12.14 11.61 18.80
C THR A 115 -10.65 11.83 19.03
N VAL A 116 -10.10 11.22 20.09
CA VAL A 116 -8.68 11.29 20.44
C VAL A 116 -7.96 10.13 19.78
N ASP A 117 -8.49 8.90 19.94
CA ASP A 117 -8.02 7.66 19.30
C ASP A 117 -6.50 7.52 19.37
N ALA A 118 -5.96 7.65 20.59
CA ALA A 118 -4.52 7.74 20.88
C ALA A 118 -4.00 6.57 21.73
N ASP A 119 -4.74 5.46 21.81
CA ASP A 119 -4.25 4.26 22.50
C ASP A 119 -2.92 3.78 21.87
N PRO A 120 -1.81 3.72 22.64
CA PRO A 120 -0.52 3.28 22.13
C PRO A 120 -0.49 1.80 21.73
N ASN A 121 -1.40 0.97 22.24
CA ASN A 121 -1.51 -0.44 21.87
C ASN A 121 -2.29 -0.66 20.58
N MET A 122 -2.80 0.42 19.97
CA MET A 122 -3.58 0.39 18.74
C MET A 122 -2.92 1.29 17.68
N PRO A 123 -1.69 0.98 17.25
CA PRO A 123 -0.94 1.82 16.31
C PRO A 123 -1.70 1.99 15.00
N ASP A 124 -1.50 3.12 14.32
CA ASP A 124 -2.01 3.33 12.96
C ASP A 124 -1.03 2.84 11.88
N ALA A 125 -1.43 2.90 10.61
CA ALA A 125 -0.64 2.37 9.51
C ALA A 125 0.72 3.05 9.34
N LEU A 126 0.82 4.35 9.67
CA LEU A 126 2.08 5.09 9.58
C LEU A 126 2.97 4.83 10.80
N GLU A 127 2.40 4.60 11.97
CA GLU A 127 3.12 4.17 13.18
C GLU A 127 3.71 2.77 13.00
N VAL A 128 2.92 1.82 12.48
CA VAL A 128 3.41 0.48 12.13
C VAL A 128 4.52 0.56 11.07
N ALA A 129 4.34 1.38 10.03
CA ALA A 129 5.35 1.58 8.99
C ALA A 129 6.65 2.17 9.55
N THR A 130 6.54 3.16 10.45
CA THR A 130 7.69 3.79 11.11
C THR A 130 8.48 2.77 11.93
N GLU A 131 7.77 1.91 12.66
CA GLU A 131 8.39 0.84 13.45
C GLU A 131 9.08 -0.20 12.56
N GLN A 132 8.45 -0.59 11.45
CA GLN A 132 9.07 -1.48 10.45
C GLN A 132 10.38 -0.88 9.89
N ASP A 133 10.36 0.40 9.51
CA ASP A 133 11.54 1.11 9.01
C ASP A 133 12.64 1.21 10.08
N ARG A 134 12.26 1.47 11.33
CA ARG A 134 13.20 1.52 12.47
C ARG A 134 13.88 0.17 12.70
N GLN A 135 13.10 -0.92 12.74
CA GLN A 135 13.61 -2.28 12.91
C GLN A 135 14.53 -2.69 11.76
N PHE A 136 14.15 -2.36 10.52
CA PHE A 136 14.98 -2.63 9.36
C PHE A 136 16.31 -1.86 9.43
N LYS A 137 16.29 -0.57 9.77
CA LYS A 137 17.50 0.24 9.92
C LYS A 137 18.44 -0.29 11.01
N GLN A 138 17.91 -0.85 12.09
CA GLN A 138 18.70 -1.38 13.19
C GLN A 138 19.30 -2.76 12.91
N THR A 139 18.57 -3.61 12.19
CA THR A 139 18.89 -5.03 12.08
C THR A 139 19.33 -5.45 10.68
N GLY A 140 19.02 -4.66 9.66
CA GLY A 140 19.13 -5.02 8.24
C GLY A 140 18.16 -6.13 7.82
N ARG A 141 17.17 -6.49 8.65
CA ARG A 141 16.25 -7.61 8.42
C ARG A 141 14.82 -7.11 8.31
N LEU A 142 14.07 -7.72 7.38
CA LEU A 142 12.62 -7.55 7.28
C LEU A 142 11.95 -8.23 8.49
N VAL A 143 10.85 -7.65 8.98
CA VAL A 143 10.11 -8.19 10.15
C VAL A 143 9.37 -9.50 9.85
N GLY A 144 9.22 -9.85 8.57
CA GLY A 144 8.53 -11.05 8.12
C GLY A 144 8.29 -11.07 6.60
N PRO A 145 7.63 -12.12 6.08
CA PRO A 145 7.40 -12.31 4.65
C PRO A 145 6.44 -11.27 4.03
N LEU A 146 5.74 -10.49 4.85
CA LEU A 146 4.85 -9.40 4.43
C LEU A 146 5.31 -8.03 4.91
N HIS A 147 6.59 -7.89 5.33
CA HIS A 147 7.15 -6.58 5.66
C HIS A 147 6.94 -5.61 4.50
N GLY A 148 6.48 -4.40 4.82
CA GLY A 148 6.19 -3.38 3.84
C GLY A 148 4.91 -3.59 3.04
N VAL A 149 4.15 -4.69 3.19
CA VAL A 149 2.94 -4.89 2.37
C VAL A 149 1.75 -4.14 2.96
N VAL A 150 1.17 -3.21 2.19
CA VAL A 150 -0.07 -2.50 2.54
C VAL A 150 -1.28 -3.33 2.12
N MET A 151 -2.21 -3.56 3.03
CA MET A 151 -3.39 -4.41 2.80
C MET A 151 -4.68 -3.61 2.87
N ALA A 152 -5.69 -4.06 2.13
CA ALA A 152 -7.08 -3.63 2.27
C ALA A 152 -7.93 -4.84 2.67
N ILE A 153 -8.67 -4.70 3.76
CA ILE A 153 -9.49 -5.78 4.32
C ILE A 153 -10.95 -5.48 4.01
N LYS A 154 -11.71 -6.50 3.59
CA LYS A 154 -13.15 -6.34 3.34
C LYS A 154 -13.83 -6.01 4.67
N ASP A 155 -14.70 -5.01 4.68
CA ASP A 155 -15.39 -4.46 5.86
C ASP A 155 -16.28 -5.45 6.66
N GLN A 156 -16.37 -6.71 6.23
CA GLN A 156 -17.03 -7.81 6.96
C GLN A 156 -16.08 -8.55 7.91
N TYR A 157 -14.77 -8.33 7.80
CA TYR A 157 -13.79 -9.00 8.64
C TYR A 157 -13.34 -8.07 9.76
N ASP A 158 -13.40 -8.59 10.97
CA ASP A 158 -13.04 -7.85 12.17
C ASP A 158 -11.58 -7.39 12.13
N THR A 159 -11.41 -6.10 12.45
CA THR A 159 -10.15 -5.40 12.63
C THR A 159 -10.25 -4.62 13.93
N PHE A 160 -9.51 -5.01 14.97
CA PHE A 160 -9.71 -4.48 16.33
C PHE A 160 -9.43 -2.97 16.43
N ASP A 161 -8.64 -2.43 15.50
CA ASP A 161 -8.17 -1.05 15.48
C ASP A 161 -9.02 -0.14 14.58
N LEU A 162 -9.92 -0.73 13.79
CA LEU A 162 -10.81 -0.07 12.84
C LEU A 162 -12.29 -0.38 13.15
N ARG A 163 -13.17 0.34 12.48
CA ARG A 163 -14.60 0.07 12.44
C ARG A 163 -14.85 -1.07 11.45
N THR A 164 -15.69 -2.02 11.82
CA THR A 164 -16.14 -3.12 10.94
C THR A 164 -17.66 -3.06 10.87
N THR A 165 -18.24 -2.65 9.74
CA THR A 165 -19.68 -2.38 9.62
C THR A 165 -20.40 -3.34 8.67
N SER A 166 -19.67 -4.27 8.06
CA SER A 166 -20.15 -5.13 6.97
C SER A 166 -20.75 -4.36 5.79
N GLY A 167 -20.45 -3.07 5.66
CA GLY A 167 -21.06 -2.17 4.69
C GLY A 167 -22.57 -1.98 4.85
N ALA A 168 -23.12 -2.17 6.06
CA ALA A 168 -24.56 -2.03 6.28
C ALA A 168 -25.01 -0.57 6.30
N ASP A 169 -26.21 -0.30 5.80
CA ASP A 169 -26.88 1.00 5.90
C ASP A 169 -27.55 1.14 7.28
N ALA A 170 -26.72 1.23 8.31
CA ALA A 170 -27.15 1.31 9.71
C ALA A 170 -26.36 2.38 10.47
N GLN A 171 -26.98 2.95 11.52
CA GLN A 171 -26.37 3.98 12.36
C GLN A 171 -25.44 3.38 13.41
N TYR A 172 -24.37 2.72 12.96
CA TYR A 172 -23.33 2.23 13.86
C TYR A 172 -22.62 3.39 14.55
N ALA A 173 -22.49 3.29 15.88
CA ALA A 173 -21.69 4.21 16.69
C ALA A 173 -20.20 4.07 16.35
N ASN A 174 -19.46 3.15 16.96
CA ASN A 174 -18.06 2.88 16.59
C ASN A 174 -17.85 1.56 15.86
N ASP A 175 -18.64 0.54 16.22
CA ASP A 175 -18.55 -0.86 15.75
C ASP A 175 -17.12 -1.35 15.57
N ARG A 176 -16.32 -1.13 16.61
CA ARG A 176 -14.95 -1.62 16.70
C ARG A 176 -15.02 -2.98 17.40
N PRO A 177 -14.66 -4.08 16.71
CA PRO A 177 -14.73 -5.41 17.30
C PRO A 177 -13.70 -5.54 18.44
N PRO A 178 -13.94 -6.43 19.42
CA PRO A 178 -13.02 -6.64 20.54
C PRO A 178 -11.72 -7.33 20.12
N ASP A 179 -11.72 -8.00 18.97
CA ASP A 179 -10.64 -8.83 18.46
C ASP A 179 -10.52 -8.71 16.94
N ASP A 180 -9.33 -8.96 16.41
CA ASP A 180 -9.13 -9.23 14.98
C ASP A 180 -9.72 -10.57 14.55
N ALA A 181 -10.18 -10.64 13.30
CA ALA A 181 -10.38 -11.91 12.63
C ALA A 181 -9.06 -12.71 12.58
N THR A 182 -9.16 -14.05 12.65
CA THR A 182 -7.98 -14.94 12.75
C THR A 182 -6.90 -14.70 11.69
N PHE A 183 -7.27 -14.32 10.47
CA PHE A 183 -6.31 -14.07 9.39
C PHE A 183 -5.73 -12.66 9.41
N VAL A 184 -6.40 -11.69 10.03
CA VAL A 184 -5.89 -10.33 10.24
C VAL A 184 -4.81 -10.36 11.32
N ARG A 185 -5.00 -11.18 12.36
CA ARG A 185 -4.04 -11.36 13.46
C ARG A 185 -2.70 -12.02 13.06
N ARG A 186 -2.65 -12.74 11.94
CA ARG A 186 -1.50 -13.60 11.54
C ARG A 186 -0.56 -12.88 10.59
#